data_AF-A0A2D4F5X5-F1
#
_entry.id   AF-A0A2D4F5X5-F1
#
_cell.length_a   1.000
_cell.length_b   1.000
_cell.length_c   1.000
_cell.angle_alpha   90.00
_cell.angle_beta   90.00
_cell.angle_gamma   90.00
#
_symmetry.space_group_name_H-M   'P 1'
#
loop_
_entity.id
_entity.type
_entity.pdbx_description
1 polymer ?
#
loop_
_entity_poly.entity_id
_entity_poly.type
_entity_poly.pdbx_seq_one_letter_code
_entity_poly.pdbx_strand_id
1 'polypeptide(L)'
;ISGPRDLKLSVWWSLRSKMLATLAVDSSQLISFTDKQKNPLTTKIDLQVVKKVKWLGVYLTARCATIKESNYKRFIQQIKLDLENWKTLQLSMRGRTATIEASCQ
;
A
#
# COMPACT_ATOMS: atom_id res chain seq x y z
N ILE A 1 29.56 46.62 -18.68
CA ILE A 1 30.09 47.03 -17.36
C ILE A 1 29.11 46.50 -16.30
N SER A 2 29.33 45.29 -15.77
CA SER A 2 28.48 44.73 -14.72
C SER A 2 28.73 45.49 -13.41
N GLY A 3 27.72 46.20 -12.90
CA GLY A 3 27.85 46.96 -11.67
C GLY A 3 27.95 46.07 -10.42
N PRO A 4 28.38 46.63 -9.28
CA PRO A 4 28.62 45.89 -8.03
C PRO A 4 27.39 45.14 -7.45
N ARG A 5 26.17 45.43 -7.93
CA ARG A 5 24.95 44.69 -7.57
C ARG A 5 24.84 43.32 -8.23
N ASP A 6 25.37 43.17 -9.45
CA ASP A 6 25.34 41.93 -10.23
C ASP A 6 26.27 40.87 -9.61
N LEU A 7 27.48 41.29 -9.21
CA LEU A 7 28.41 40.44 -8.45
C LEU A 7 27.82 39.94 -7.13
N LYS A 8 27.05 40.76 -6.42
CA LYS A 8 26.41 40.33 -5.16
C LYS A 8 25.35 39.26 -5.39
N LEU A 9 24.55 39.40 -6.44
CA LEU A 9 23.53 38.40 -6.78
C LEU A 9 24.16 37.09 -7.22
N SER A 10 25.19 37.11 -8.07
CA SER A 10 25.87 35.88 -8.52
C SER A 10 26.55 35.12 -7.37
N VAL A 11 27.19 35.84 -6.45
CA VAL A 11 27.77 35.26 -5.22
C VAL A 11 26.68 34.69 -4.32
N TRP A 12 25.56 35.38 -4.16
CA TRP A 12 24.42 34.91 -3.36
C TRP A 12 23.76 33.65 -3.95
N TRP A 13 23.55 33.60 -5.27
CA TRP A 13 23.07 32.41 -5.96
C TRP A 13 24.03 31.22 -5.81
N SER A 14 25.34 31.47 -5.89
CA SER A 14 26.37 30.43 -5.69
C SER A 14 26.35 29.87 -4.26
N LEU A 15 26.33 30.75 -3.25
CA LEU A 15 26.24 30.35 -1.83
C LEU A 15 24.95 29.59 -1.53
N ARG A 16 23.81 30.08 -2.04
CA ARG A 16 22.52 29.42 -1.86
C ARG A 16 22.47 28.05 -2.54
N SER A 17 23.02 27.93 -3.75
CA SER A 17 23.12 26.65 -4.45
C SER A 17 23.96 25.64 -3.69
N LYS A 18 25.12 26.05 -3.15
CA LYS A 18 25.96 25.21 -2.29
C LYS A 18 25.23 24.77 -1.03
N MET A 19 24.52 25.68 -0.35
CA MET A 19 23.75 25.37 0.85
C MET A 19 22.61 24.38 0.58
N LEU A 20 21.89 24.54 -0.53
CA LEU A 20 20.86 23.59 -0.95
C LEU A 20 21.46 22.21 -1.28
N ALA A 21 22.61 22.17 -1.93
CA ALA A 21 23.32 20.92 -2.23
C ALA A 21 23.79 20.22 -0.94
N THR A 22 24.33 20.94 0.04
CA THR A 22 24.74 20.34 1.32
C THR A 22 23.54 19.80 2.10
N LEU A 23 22.41 20.51 2.11
CA LEU A 23 21.17 20.04 2.75
C LEU A 23 20.57 18.81 2.04
N ALA A 24 20.66 18.77 0.71
CA ALA A 24 20.23 17.61 -0.08
C ALA A 24 21.10 16.37 0.21
N VAL A 25 22.43 16.55 0.30
CA VAL A 25 23.34 15.48 0.69
C VAL A 25 23.05 15.01 2.12
N ASP A 26 22.89 15.93 3.07
CA ASP A 26 22.62 15.59 4.47
C ASP A 26 21.28 14.83 4.64
N SER A 27 20.23 15.30 3.98
CA SER A 27 18.93 14.59 3.97
C SER A 27 19.03 13.20 3.32
N SER A 28 19.77 13.06 2.21
CA SER A 28 19.98 11.75 1.59
C SER A 28 20.78 10.79 2.47
N GLN A 29 21.78 11.30 3.21
CA GLN A 29 22.54 10.51 4.16
C GLN A 29 21.67 10.06 5.34
N LEU A 30 20.87 10.97 5.90
CA LEU A 30 19.91 10.65 6.96
C LEU A 30 18.92 9.57 6.53
N ILE A 31 18.34 9.69 5.33
CA ILE A 31 17.44 8.67 4.75
C ILE A 31 18.18 7.33 4.68
N SER A 32 19.41 7.31 4.13
CA SER A 32 20.20 6.08 4.01
C SER A 32 20.52 5.41 5.36
N PHE A 33 20.79 6.20 6.41
CA PHE A 33 21.02 5.69 7.75
C PHE A 33 19.74 5.11 8.36
N THR A 34 18.59 5.76 8.16
CA THR A 34 17.31 5.25 8.66
C THR A 34 16.90 3.93 7.98
N ASP A 35 17.16 3.79 6.68
CA ASP A 35 16.89 2.55 5.95
C ASP A 35 17.83 1.41 6.36
N LYS A 36 19.11 1.72 6.58
CA LYS A 36 20.10 0.78 7.13
C LYS A 36 19.78 0.31 8.54
N GLN A 37 19.06 1.10 9.36
CA GLN A 37 18.59 0.66 10.68
C GLN A 37 17.31 -0.17 10.61
N LYS A 38 16.39 0.13 9.69
CA LYS A 38 15.16 -0.65 9.52
C LYS A 38 15.43 -2.10 9.11
N ASN A 39 16.27 -2.33 8.11
CA ASN A 39 16.58 -3.68 7.61
C ASN A 39 17.06 -4.70 8.68
N PRO A 40 18.07 -4.39 9.52
CA PRO A 40 18.53 -5.31 10.57
C PRO A 40 17.52 -5.49 11.70
N LEU A 41 16.73 -4.45 12.02
CA LEU A 41 15.63 -4.61 12.98
C LEU A 41 14.53 -5.53 12.44
N THR A 42 14.20 -5.44 11.14
CA THR A 42 13.21 -6.32 10.49
C THR A 42 13.68 -7.75 10.28
N THR A 43 14.98 -8.01 10.35
CA THR A 43 15.54 -9.37 10.29
C THR A 43 15.72 -9.97 11.69
N LYS A 44 16.01 -9.16 12.71
CA LYS A 44 16.10 -9.61 14.11
C LYS A 44 14.74 -9.88 14.74
N ILE A 45 13.73 -9.14 14.30
CA ILE A 45 12.36 -9.33 14.72
C ILE A 45 11.69 -10.03 13.54
N ASP A 46 11.32 -11.31 13.65
CA ASP A 46 10.58 -12.12 12.64
C ASP A 46 9.21 -11.53 12.21
N LEU A 47 8.95 -10.26 12.55
CA LEU A 47 7.88 -9.47 12.02
C LEU A 47 8.19 -9.15 10.55
N GLN A 48 7.73 -10.02 9.66
CA GLN A 48 7.52 -9.65 8.27
C GLN A 48 6.84 -8.29 8.23
N VAL A 49 7.49 -7.30 7.60
CA VAL A 49 6.88 -6.00 7.31
C VAL A 49 5.84 -6.23 6.23
N VAL A 50 4.69 -6.77 6.63
CA VAL A 50 3.55 -6.95 5.73
C VAL A 50 3.03 -5.56 5.44
N LYS A 51 2.98 -5.20 4.15
CA LYS A 51 2.33 -3.96 3.69
C LYS A 51 0.97 -3.86 4.37
N LYS A 52 0.72 -2.77 5.10
CA LYS A 52 -0.57 -2.52 5.74
C LYS A 52 -1.65 -2.53 4.66
N VAL A 53 -2.51 -3.55 4.66
CA VAL A 53 -3.61 -3.67 3.70
C VAL A 53 -4.84 -2.99 4.28
N LYS A 54 -5.42 -2.03 3.56
CA LYS A 54 -6.69 -1.41 3.92
C LYS A 54 -7.84 -2.39 3.62
N TRP A 55 -8.72 -2.62 4.58
CA TRP A 55 -9.89 -3.48 4.46
C TRP A 55 -11.06 -2.89 5.22
N LEU A 56 -12.21 -2.70 4.55
CA LEU A 56 -13.41 -2.03 5.09
C LEU A 56 -13.12 -0.69 5.81
N GLY A 57 -12.11 0.04 5.33
CA GLY A 57 -11.70 1.31 5.95
C GLY A 57 -10.65 1.19 7.06
N VAL A 58 -10.39 0.00 7.59
CA VAL A 58 -9.40 -0.25 8.66
C VAL A 58 -8.12 -0.85 8.08
N TYR A 59 -6.96 -0.46 8.60
CA TYR A 59 -5.69 -1.09 8.23
C TYR A 59 -5.48 -2.35 9.04
N LEU A 60 -5.40 -3.49 8.34
CA LEU A 60 -5.13 -4.77 8.99
C LEU A 60 -3.63 -4.90 9.32
N THR A 61 -3.34 -5.38 10.53
CA THR A 61 -2.00 -5.79 10.94
C THR A 61 -1.65 -7.16 10.35
N ALA A 62 -0.36 -7.50 10.32
CA ALA A 62 0.14 -8.75 9.72
C ALA A 62 -0.59 -10.01 10.24
N ARG A 63 -0.92 -10.05 11.54
CA ARG A 63 -1.68 -11.14 12.18
C ARG A 63 -3.11 -11.30 11.64
N CYS A 64 -3.73 -10.22 11.16
CA CYS A 64 -5.09 -10.22 10.62
C CYS A 64 -5.11 -10.35 9.08
N ALA A 65 -3.98 -10.19 8.40
CA ALA A 65 -3.87 -10.38 6.96
C ALA A 65 -4.11 -11.84 6.56
N THR A 66 -3.60 -12.79 7.34
CA THR A 66 -3.86 -14.23 7.19
C THR A 66 -5.34 -14.58 7.39
N ILE A 67 -6.04 -13.90 8.32
CA ILE A 67 -7.49 -14.08 8.53
C ILE A 67 -8.28 -13.63 7.30
N LYS A 68 -7.90 -12.51 6.68
CA LYS A 68 -8.50 -12.07 5.41
C LYS A 68 -8.28 -13.09 4.30
N GLU A 69 -7.04 -13.58 4.18
CA GLU A 69 -6.66 -14.55 3.15
C GLU A 69 -7.45 -15.87 3.31
N SER A 70 -7.49 -16.44 4.52
CA SER A 70 -8.12 -17.73 4.80
C SER A 70 -9.64 -17.67 4.71
N ASN A 71 -10.26 -16.60 5.22
CA ASN A 71 -11.72 -16.53 5.32
C ASN A 71 -12.34 -16.03 4.01
N TYR A 72 -11.73 -15.05 3.35
CA TYR A 72 -12.37 -14.38 2.22
C TYR A 72 -12.07 -15.06 0.87
N LYS A 73 -10.86 -15.59 0.64
CA LYS A 73 -10.57 -16.27 -0.63
C LYS A 73 -11.41 -17.53 -0.79
N ARG A 74 -11.51 -18.34 0.26
CA ARG A 74 -12.32 -19.56 0.25
C ARG A 74 -13.79 -19.25 0.03
N PHE A 75 -14.31 -18.21 0.70
CA PHE A 75 -15.72 -17.81 0.56
C PHE A 75 -16.03 -17.25 -0.83
N ILE A 76 -15.14 -16.44 -1.42
CA ILE A 76 -15.29 -15.97 -2.80
C ILE A 76 -15.24 -17.12 -3.81
N GLN A 77 -14.36 -18.11 -3.59
CA GLN A 77 -14.33 -19.30 -4.45
C GLN A 77 -15.64 -20.09 -4.35
N GLN A 78 -16.18 -20.24 -3.14
CA GLN A 78 -17.47 -20.91 -2.94
C GLN A 78 -18.60 -20.16 -3.64
N ILE A 79 -18.69 -18.83 -3.46
CA ILE A 79 -19.70 -17.99 -4.14
C ILE A 79 -19.62 -18.17 -5.67
N LYS A 80 -18.41 -18.24 -6.24
CA LYS A 80 -18.25 -18.47 -7.69
C LYS A 80 -18.79 -19.82 -8.13
N LEU A 81 -18.55 -20.87 -7.37
CA LEU A 81 -19.07 -22.21 -7.66
C LEU A 81 -20.60 -22.23 -7.56
N ASP A 82 -21.15 -21.61 -6.53
CA ASP A 82 -22.60 -21.53 -6.32
C ASP A 82 -23.28 -20.76 -7.46
N LEU A 83 -22.67 -19.65 -7.93
CA LEU A 83 -23.16 -18.88 -9.08
C LEU A 83 -23.16 -19.70 -10.38
N GLU A 84 -22.14 -20.50 -10.66
CA GLU A 84 -22.10 -21.37 -11.85
C GLU A 84 -23.15 -22.49 -11.75
N ASN A 85 -23.36 -23.05 -10.56
CA ASN A 85 -24.44 -24.02 -10.32
C ASN A 85 -25.82 -23.38 -10.55
N TRP A 86 -26.05 -22.15 -10.07
CA TRP A 86 -27.30 -21.42 -10.28
C TRP A 86 -27.55 -21.02 -11.74
N LYS A 87 -26.49 -20.80 -12.51
CA LYS A 87 -26.56 -20.53 -13.94
C LYS A 87 -27.03 -21.75 -14.74
N THR A 88 -26.67 -22.96 -14.30
CA THR A 88 -27.02 -24.22 -14.97
C THR A 88 -28.38 -24.79 -14.54
N LEU A 89 -28.98 -24.27 -13.46
CA LEU A 89 -30.32 -24.64 -13.01
C LEU A 89 -31.38 -24.38 -14.09
N GLN A 90 -32.13 -25.41 -14.48
CA GLN A 90 -33.25 -25.33 -15.43
C GLN A 90 -34.51 -24.75 -14.78
N LEU A 91 -34.39 -23.54 -14.24
CA LEU A 91 -35.47 -22.77 -13.66
C LEU A 91 -35.64 -21.47 -14.44
N SER A 92 -36.86 -20.92 -14.41
CA SER A 92 -37.11 -19.56 -14.89
C SER A 92 -36.27 -18.56 -14.08
N MET A 93 -36.02 -17.38 -14.64
CA MET A 93 -35.26 -16.32 -13.95
C MET A 93 -35.81 -15.99 -12.55
N ARG A 94 -37.14 -16.03 -12.39
CA ARG A 94 -37.81 -15.83 -11.10
C ARG A 94 -37.52 -16.98 -10.13
N GLY A 95 -37.55 -18.23 -10.63
CA GLY A 95 -37.18 -19.41 -9.84
C GLY A 95 -35.73 -19.35 -9.36
N ARG A 96 -34.80 -18.95 -10.23
CA ARG A 96 -33.39 -18.75 -9.87
C ARG A 96 -33.23 -17.68 -8.78
N THR A 97 -33.93 -16.55 -8.88
CA THR A 97 -33.88 -15.48 -7.88
C THR A 97 -34.39 -15.96 -6.51
N ALA A 98 -35.52 -16.69 -6.49
CA ALA A 98 -36.07 -17.26 -5.27
C ALA A 98 -35.15 -18.31 -4.64
N THR A 99 -34.47 -19.14 -5.44
CA THR A 99 -33.48 -20.11 -4.93
C THR A 99 -32.28 -19.42 -4.30
N ILE A 100 -31.80 -18.32 -4.88
CA ILE A 100 -30.71 -17.52 -4.29
C ILE A 100 -31.16 -16.91 -2.97
N GLU A 101 -32.34 -16.29 -2.94
CA GLU A 101 -32.91 -15.67 -1.74
C GLU A 101 -33.06 -16.68 -0.60
N ALA A 102 -33.55 -17.89 -0.89
CA ALA A 102 -33.67 -18.97 0.08
C ALA A 102 -32.32 -19.54 0.56
N SER A 103 -31.28 -19.51 -0.29
CA SER A 103 -29.93 -20.00 0.08
C SER A 103 -29.16 -19.03 0.98
N CYS A 104 -29.61 -17.78 1.09
CA CYS A 104 -28.99 -16.72 1.88
C CYS A 104 -29.57 -16.57 3.30
N GLN A 105 -30.55 -17.39 3.70
CA GLN A 105 -31.16 -17.44 5.04
C GLN A 105 -30.41 -18.41 5.97
#